data_AF-A0A6I0VB22-F1
#
_entry.id   AF-A0A6I0VB22-F1
#
_cell.length_a   1.000
_cell.length_b   1.000
_cell.length_c   1.000
_cell.angle_alpha   90.00
_cell.angle_beta   90.00
_cell.angle_gamma   90.00
#
_symmetry.space_group_name_H-M   'P 1'
#
loop_
_entity.id
_entity.type
_entity.pdbx_description
1 polymer ?
#
loop_
_entity_poly.entity_id
_entity_poly.type
_entity_poly.pdbx_seq_one_letter_code
_entity_poly.pdbx_strand_id
1 'polypeptide(L)'
;MPRFYGFDGSTGMDLRPVGQLEAEDAARRERERRRHPMPVTTRIRLVSQPPEGLLPLSLFDRVGLADRKSLYPRSMETVPPDLAGLYVDYMTRVAMGTPVRVAFHVPLLGARLVGQGEYAESLLSRVTDFSPASARAACLLLDFDAASRRGPQYWRPRRMVPDDATYFNLTRMVARSRAFFDEYGPVVWDGFDFEGGYTDRITSGSGDFLTADTLWDFKVSSYRPNPMYTLQLLVYWRMGLHSVHDEYRMVRRLGFFNPRRDEVWLLDVDRIDGRLVDWTDHELIGYPKD
;
A
#
# COMPACT_ATOMS: atom_id res chain seq x y z
N MET A 1 -43.04 -22.87 -1.70
CA MET A 1 -44.18 -22.09 -2.24
C MET A 1 -43.66 -21.22 -3.36
N PRO A 2 -44.15 -21.35 -4.61
CA PRO A 2 -43.74 -20.45 -5.68
C PRO A 2 -44.42 -19.09 -5.50
N ARG A 3 -43.63 -18.01 -5.59
CA ARG A 3 -44.16 -16.64 -5.65
C ARG A 3 -44.80 -16.45 -7.04
N PHE A 4 -46.11 -16.28 -7.06
CA PHE A 4 -46.83 -15.76 -8.22
C PHE A 4 -46.41 -14.31 -8.43
N TYR A 5 -45.71 -14.01 -9.52
CA TYR A 5 -45.57 -12.64 -10.00
C TYR A 5 -46.84 -12.32 -10.80
N GLY A 6 -47.74 -11.54 -10.21
CA GLY A 6 -48.84 -10.92 -10.93
C GLY A 6 -48.27 -9.85 -11.87
N PHE A 7 -48.58 -9.96 -13.15
CA PHE A 7 -48.16 -9.02 -14.18
C PHE A 7 -49.21 -7.89 -14.23
N ASP A 8 -48.86 -6.69 -13.77
CA ASP A 8 -49.81 -5.59 -13.55
C ASP A 8 -49.89 -4.57 -14.70
N GLY A 9 -49.48 -4.94 -15.91
CA GLY A 9 -49.74 -4.14 -17.12
C GLY A 9 -49.07 -2.76 -17.17
N SER A 10 -48.24 -2.40 -16.18
CA SER A 10 -47.29 -1.31 -16.34
C SER A 10 -46.13 -1.81 -17.19
N THR A 11 -45.77 -1.09 -18.25
CA THR A 11 -44.44 -1.23 -18.87
C THR A 11 -43.43 -1.16 -17.72
N GLY A 12 -42.70 -2.25 -17.45
CA GLY A 12 -41.89 -2.49 -16.24
C GLY A 12 -40.78 -1.47 -15.99
N MET A 13 -41.18 -0.23 -15.76
CA MET A 13 -40.37 0.91 -15.41
C MET A 13 -40.38 0.97 -13.89
N ASP A 14 -39.21 0.81 -13.30
CA ASP A 14 -39.02 0.93 -11.86
C ASP A 14 -39.37 2.37 -11.44
N LEU A 15 -40.52 2.52 -10.74
CA LEU A 15 -41.08 3.83 -10.37
C LEU A 15 -40.41 4.44 -9.13
N ARG A 16 -39.37 3.81 -8.58
CA ARG A 16 -38.63 4.34 -7.43
C ARG A 16 -37.86 5.61 -7.84
N PRO A 17 -37.62 6.56 -6.92
CA PRO A 17 -36.92 7.80 -7.23
C PRO A 17 -35.55 7.54 -7.88
N VAL A 18 -35.18 8.33 -8.89
CA VAL A 18 -33.90 8.19 -9.63
C VAL A 18 -32.70 8.14 -8.68
N GLY A 19 -32.65 9.05 -7.69
CA GLY A 19 -31.57 9.05 -6.70
C GLY A 19 -31.50 7.79 -5.82
N GLN A 20 -32.63 7.11 -5.60
CA GLN A 20 -32.64 5.81 -4.91
C GLN A 20 -32.08 4.71 -5.81
N LEU A 21 -32.48 4.69 -7.09
CA LEU A 21 -31.99 3.72 -8.07
C LEU A 21 -30.48 3.89 -8.30
N GLU A 22 -30.00 5.13 -8.41
CA GLU A 22 -28.57 5.44 -8.52
C GLU A 22 -27.77 5.00 -7.29
N ALA A 23 -28.30 5.23 -6.09
CA ALA A 23 -27.67 4.79 -4.84
C ALA A 23 -27.60 3.26 -4.72
N GLU A 24 -28.67 2.54 -5.12
CA GLU A 24 -28.69 1.07 -5.12
C GLU A 24 -27.74 0.49 -6.18
N ASP A 25 -27.68 1.09 -7.36
CA ASP A 25 -26.75 0.74 -8.43
C ASP A 25 -25.30 0.98 -7.99
N ALA A 26 -25.00 2.12 -7.36
CA ALA A 26 -23.70 2.41 -6.77
C ALA A 26 -23.33 1.38 -5.70
N ALA A 27 -24.26 1.05 -4.79
CA ALA A 27 -24.05 0.04 -3.75
C ALA A 27 -23.88 -1.38 -4.33
N ARG A 28 -24.51 -1.71 -5.45
CA ARG A 28 -24.32 -2.99 -6.17
C ARG A 28 -22.94 -3.05 -6.81
N ARG A 29 -22.54 -2.00 -7.54
CA ARG A 29 -21.20 -1.90 -8.14
C ARG A 29 -20.12 -1.99 -7.07
N GLU A 30 -20.27 -1.30 -5.96
CA GLU A 30 -19.33 -1.37 -4.84
C GLU A 30 -19.23 -2.79 -4.24
N ARG A 31 -20.35 -3.50 -4.10
CA ARG A 31 -20.35 -4.91 -3.68
C ARG A 31 -19.63 -5.82 -4.68
N GLU A 32 -19.79 -5.60 -5.98
CA GLU A 32 -19.11 -6.37 -7.02
C GLU A 32 -17.60 -6.09 -7.03
N ARG A 33 -17.19 -4.82 -6.91
CA ARG A 33 -15.79 -4.40 -6.77
C ARG A 33 -15.10 -5.11 -5.61
N ARG A 34 -15.78 -5.24 -4.47
CA ARG A 34 -15.26 -5.98 -3.29
C ARG A 34 -15.16 -7.49 -3.52
N ARG A 35 -16.00 -8.07 -4.38
CA ARG A 35 -15.96 -9.51 -4.70
C ARG A 35 -14.85 -9.87 -5.67
N HIS A 36 -14.54 -8.99 -6.61
CA HIS A 36 -13.50 -9.19 -7.62
C HIS A 36 -12.56 -7.99 -7.65
N PRO A 37 -11.71 -7.83 -6.62
CA PRO A 37 -10.81 -6.69 -6.58
C PRO A 37 -9.79 -6.77 -7.72
N MET A 38 -9.63 -5.65 -8.38
CA MET A 38 -8.55 -5.30 -9.31
C MET A 38 -7.61 -4.29 -8.60
N PRO A 39 -6.53 -4.76 -7.94
CA PRO A 39 -5.55 -3.88 -7.32
C PRO A 39 -4.77 -3.06 -8.34
N VAL A 40 -4.30 -1.87 -7.94
CA VAL A 40 -3.36 -1.05 -8.74
C VAL A 40 -2.21 -1.91 -9.25
N THR A 41 -1.58 -2.69 -8.37
CA THR A 41 -0.43 -3.56 -8.69
C THR A 41 -0.75 -4.62 -9.75
N THR A 42 -1.99 -5.09 -9.82
CA THR A 42 -2.45 -6.02 -10.86
C THR A 42 -2.73 -5.27 -12.15
N ARG A 43 -3.44 -4.13 -12.09
CA ARG A 43 -3.79 -3.33 -13.27
C ARG A 43 -2.55 -2.89 -14.04
N ILE A 44 -1.54 -2.36 -13.35
CA ILE A 44 -0.32 -1.87 -14.00
C ILE A 44 0.47 -2.99 -14.69
N ARG A 45 0.35 -4.26 -14.26
CA ARG A 45 1.01 -5.41 -14.92
C ARG A 45 0.37 -5.76 -16.26
N LEU A 46 -0.85 -5.32 -16.50
CA LEU A 46 -1.55 -5.50 -17.78
C LEU A 46 -1.16 -4.42 -18.80
N VAL A 47 -0.39 -3.42 -18.39
CA VAL A 47 0.07 -2.33 -19.23
C VAL A 47 1.43 -2.69 -19.81
N SER A 48 1.53 -2.67 -21.14
CA SER A 48 2.82 -2.73 -21.83
C SER A 48 3.59 -1.45 -21.61
N GLN A 49 4.84 -1.58 -21.17
CA GLN A 49 5.75 -0.45 -20.97
C GLN A 49 6.99 -0.59 -21.86
N PRO A 50 7.61 0.52 -22.30
CA PRO A 50 8.93 0.46 -22.91
C PRO A 50 9.97 -0.03 -21.87
N PRO A 51 11.17 -0.46 -22.30
CA PRO A 51 12.20 -0.98 -21.39
C PRO A 51 12.55 -0.06 -20.21
N GLU A 52 12.56 1.26 -20.45
CA GLU A 52 12.82 2.31 -19.47
C GLU A 52 11.60 2.65 -18.59
N GLY A 53 10.41 2.16 -18.95
CA GLY A 53 9.14 2.49 -18.30
C GLY A 53 8.46 3.72 -18.88
N LEU A 54 7.14 3.80 -18.74
CA LEU A 54 6.37 4.98 -19.16
C LEU A 54 6.77 6.23 -18.36
N LEU A 55 7.04 6.05 -17.06
CA LEU A 55 7.67 7.05 -16.21
C LEU A 55 9.09 6.56 -15.86
N PRO A 56 10.13 6.96 -16.62
CA PRO A 56 11.46 6.40 -16.45
C PRO A 56 12.13 6.90 -15.17
N LEU A 57 12.84 5.99 -14.48
CA LEU A 57 13.54 6.33 -13.23
C LEU A 57 14.62 7.41 -13.40
N SER A 58 15.14 7.60 -14.62
CA SER A 58 16.10 8.66 -14.94
C SER A 58 15.54 10.08 -14.76
N LEU A 59 14.21 10.23 -14.68
CA LEU A 59 13.59 11.51 -14.31
C LEU A 59 13.68 11.79 -12.81
N PHE A 60 13.97 10.80 -11.97
CA PHE A 60 14.04 11.00 -10.53
C PHE A 60 15.46 11.42 -10.11
N ASP A 61 15.54 12.43 -9.27
CA ASP A 61 16.77 12.84 -8.62
C ASP A 61 17.08 11.85 -7.49
N ARG A 62 18.27 11.25 -7.56
CA ARG A 62 18.72 10.26 -6.58
C ARG A 62 19.60 10.90 -5.51
N VAL A 63 19.21 10.71 -4.25
CA VAL A 63 19.96 11.17 -3.08
C VAL A 63 20.33 9.96 -2.22
N GLY A 64 21.60 9.85 -1.83
CA GLY A 64 22.02 8.90 -0.79
C GLY A 64 22.00 9.58 0.57
N LEU A 65 21.42 8.93 1.57
CA LEU A 65 21.36 9.46 2.93
C LEU A 65 22.63 9.12 3.73
N ALA A 66 22.68 9.60 4.97
CA ALA A 66 23.92 9.67 5.75
C ALA A 66 24.34 8.34 6.41
N ASP A 67 23.51 7.29 6.40
CA ASP A 67 23.82 6.04 7.11
C ASP A 67 24.75 5.12 6.32
N ARG A 68 26.05 5.26 6.62
CA ARG A 68 27.14 4.46 6.04
C ARG A 68 27.22 3.02 6.56
N LYS A 69 26.36 2.58 7.49
CA LYS A 69 26.43 1.20 8.01
C LYS A 69 25.92 0.22 6.96
N SER A 70 26.78 -0.68 6.51
CA SER A 70 26.37 -1.79 5.66
C SER A 70 25.43 -2.74 6.40
N LEU A 71 24.41 -3.21 5.70
CA LEU A 71 23.56 -4.31 6.13
C LEU A 71 24.24 -5.64 5.82
N TYR A 72 23.91 -6.68 6.59
CA TYR A 72 24.31 -8.05 6.23
C TYR A 72 23.72 -8.44 4.86
N PRO A 73 24.42 -9.27 4.07
CA PRO A 73 23.92 -9.76 2.79
C PRO A 73 22.53 -10.38 2.92
N ARG A 74 21.68 -10.17 1.90
CA ARG A 74 20.32 -10.71 1.90
C ARG A 74 20.28 -12.24 2.06
N SER A 75 21.28 -12.95 1.58
CA SER A 75 21.39 -14.41 1.73
C SER A 75 21.53 -14.89 3.18
N MET A 76 21.87 -14.01 4.13
CA MET A 76 21.96 -14.32 5.56
C MET A 76 20.64 -14.09 6.30
N GLU A 77 19.65 -13.44 5.69
CA GLU A 77 18.39 -13.13 6.39
C GLU A 77 17.45 -14.35 6.46
N THR A 78 17.01 -14.67 7.66
CA THR A 78 16.09 -15.79 7.97
C THR A 78 14.62 -15.42 7.81
N VAL A 79 14.31 -14.13 7.66
CA VAL A 79 12.97 -13.62 7.38
C VAL A 79 12.84 -13.36 5.87
N PRO A 80 11.72 -13.75 5.21
CA PRO A 80 11.55 -13.55 3.77
C PRO A 80 11.36 -12.06 3.40
N PRO A 81 11.63 -11.65 2.14
CA PRO A 81 11.72 -10.22 1.78
C PRO A 81 10.40 -9.47 1.95
N ASP A 82 9.28 -10.12 1.64
CA ASP A 82 7.93 -9.57 1.82
C ASP A 82 7.67 -9.19 3.29
N LEU A 83 8.06 -10.08 4.20
CA LEU A 83 7.86 -9.84 5.63
C LEU A 83 8.86 -8.85 6.20
N ALA A 84 10.09 -8.82 5.69
CA ALA A 84 11.05 -7.77 6.03
C ALA A 84 10.51 -6.38 5.62
N GLY A 85 9.85 -6.29 4.46
CA GLY A 85 9.14 -5.08 4.02
C GLY A 85 8.05 -4.66 5.00
N LEU A 86 7.14 -5.58 5.34
CA LEU A 86 6.07 -5.33 6.32
C LEU A 86 6.63 -4.95 7.70
N TYR A 87 7.70 -5.60 8.15
CA TYR A 87 8.32 -5.28 9.43
C TYR A 87 8.81 -3.84 9.44
N VAL A 88 9.55 -3.43 8.41
CA VAL A 88 10.08 -2.07 8.33
C VAL A 88 8.96 -1.05 8.28
N ASP A 89 7.90 -1.26 7.48
CA ASP A 89 6.74 -0.36 7.45
C ASP A 89 6.06 -0.25 8.83
N TYR A 90 5.61 -1.36 9.39
CA TYR A 90 4.80 -1.37 10.62
C TYR A 90 5.60 -0.89 11.83
N MET A 91 6.86 -1.31 11.95
CA MET A 91 7.72 -0.89 13.05
C MET A 91 8.24 0.54 12.86
N THR A 92 8.29 1.08 11.64
CA THR A 92 8.53 2.52 11.42
C THR A 92 7.36 3.33 11.97
N ARG A 93 6.10 2.94 11.68
CA ARG A 93 4.92 3.61 12.25
C ARG A 93 4.94 3.61 13.78
N VAL A 94 5.27 2.47 14.39
CA VAL A 94 5.47 2.37 15.84
C VAL A 94 6.60 3.30 16.33
N ALA A 95 7.73 3.35 15.61
CA ALA A 95 8.85 4.24 15.95
C ALA A 95 8.48 5.72 15.86
N MET A 96 7.54 6.07 14.99
CA MET A 96 7.00 7.43 14.82
C MET A 96 5.86 7.76 15.79
N GLY A 97 5.48 6.83 16.68
CA GLY A 97 4.51 7.05 17.75
C GLY A 97 3.13 6.44 17.51
N THR A 98 2.88 5.75 16.39
CA THR A 98 1.62 5.05 16.17
C THR A 98 1.46 3.93 17.20
N PRO A 99 0.32 3.85 17.94
CA PRO A 99 0.11 2.77 18.90
C PRO A 99 0.23 1.40 18.24
N VAL A 100 0.93 0.46 18.90
CA VAL A 100 1.24 -0.87 18.34
C VAL A 100 -0.01 -1.59 17.82
N ARG A 101 -1.13 -1.56 18.56
CA ARG A 101 -2.39 -2.17 18.13
C ARG A 101 -2.96 -1.54 16.83
N VAL A 102 -2.79 -0.24 16.66
CA VAL A 102 -3.25 0.49 15.46
C VAL A 102 -2.38 0.10 14.28
N ALA A 103 -1.04 0.18 14.43
CA ALA A 103 -0.11 -0.23 13.39
C ALA A 103 -0.33 -1.68 12.93
N PHE A 104 -0.56 -2.60 13.88
CA PHE A 104 -0.76 -4.03 13.58
C PHE A 104 -2.23 -4.43 13.34
N HIS A 105 -3.13 -3.48 13.07
CA HIS A 105 -4.56 -3.77 12.86
C HIS A 105 -4.81 -4.81 11.76
N VAL A 106 -4.14 -4.68 10.62
CA VAL A 106 -4.33 -5.57 9.45
C VAL A 106 -3.92 -7.04 9.76
N PRO A 107 -2.72 -7.32 10.30
CA PRO A 107 -2.38 -8.68 10.75
C PRO A 107 -3.32 -9.22 11.84
N LEU A 108 -3.80 -8.37 12.77
CA LEU A 108 -4.77 -8.79 13.78
C LEU A 108 -6.12 -9.21 13.17
N LEU A 109 -6.59 -8.52 12.13
CA LEU A 109 -7.76 -8.96 11.36
C LEU A 109 -7.48 -10.29 10.65
N GLY A 110 -6.33 -10.40 9.99
CA GLY A 110 -5.90 -11.62 9.32
C GLY A 110 -5.87 -12.84 10.26
N ALA A 111 -5.36 -12.66 11.47
CA ALA A 111 -5.31 -13.69 12.50
C ALA A 111 -6.70 -14.19 12.90
N ARG A 112 -7.68 -13.28 13.03
CA ARG A 112 -9.07 -13.65 13.33
C ARG A 112 -9.68 -14.48 12.20
N LEU A 113 -9.41 -14.12 10.93
CA LEU A 113 -9.92 -14.84 9.76
C LEU A 113 -9.43 -16.30 9.69
N VAL A 114 -8.26 -16.61 10.27
CA VAL A 114 -7.68 -17.97 10.29
C VAL A 114 -7.80 -18.65 11.66
N GLY A 115 -8.60 -18.10 12.59
CA GLY A 115 -8.84 -18.70 13.90
C GLY A 115 -7.65 -18.62 14.87
N GLN A 116 -6.73 -17.67 14.67
CA GLN A 116 -5.52 -17.47 15.48
C GLN A 116 -5.54 -16.16 16.29
N GLY A 117 -6.74 -15.62 16.56
CA GLY A 117 -6.91 -14.32 17.23
C GLY A 117 -6.22 -14.23 18.59
N GLU A 118 -6.43 -15.21 19.48
CA GLU A 118 -5.82 -15.22 20.82
C GLU A 118 -4.29 -15.29 20.76
N TYR A 119 -3.75 -16.11 19.84
CA TYR A 119 -2.31 -16.19 19.64
C TYR A 119 -1.73 -14.88 19.12
N ALA A 120 -2.42 -14.21 18.19
CA ALA A 120 -2.00 -12.90 17.68
C ALA A 120 -2.04 -11.82 18.76
N GLU A 121 -3.02 -11.81 19.65
CA GLU A 121 -3.06 -10.90 20.81
C GLU A 121 -1.89 -11.18 21.79
N SER A 122 -1.54 -12.45 22.01
CA SER A 122 -0.36 -12.85 22.80
C SER A 122 0.97 -12.43 22.16
N LEU A 123 1.05 -12.41 20.82
CA LEU A 123 2.20 -11.86 20.11
C LEU A 123 2.23 -10.34 20.23
N LEU A 124 1.10 -9.66 20.02
CA LEU A 124 0.97 -8.21 20.12
C LEU A 124 1.43 -7.69 21.49
N SER A 125 1.05 -8.37 22.58
CA SER A 125 1.46 -7.98 23.94
C SER A 125 2.96 -8.11 24.21
N ARG A 126 3.71 -8.80 23.33
CA ARG A 126 5.18 -8.93 23.41
C ARG A 126 5.91 -7.93 22.52
N VAL A 127 5.20 -7.16 21.69
CA VAL A 127 5.78 -6.07 20.89
C VAL A 127 5.75 -4.81 21.75
N THR A 128 6.70 -4.71 22.68
CA THR A 128 6.77 -3.61 23.66
C THR A 128 7.87 -2.61 23.37
N ASP A 129 8.85 -3.01 22.55
CA ASP A 129 10.04 -2.23 22.23
C ASP A 129 10.66 -2.72 20.91
N PHE A 130 11.92 -2.39 20.66
CA PHE A 130 12.68 -2.85 19.49
C PHE A 130 13.68 -3.96 19.84
N SER A 131 13.51 -4.66 20.96
CA SER A 131 14.37 -5.78 21.36
C SER A 131 14.22 -6.98 20.40
N PRO A 132 15.17 -7.95 20.43
CA PRO A 132 15.03 -9.18 19.65
C PRO A 132 13.73 -9.96 19.92
N ALA A 133 13.22 -9.92 21.17
CA ALA A 133 11.98 -10.58 21.54
C ALA A 133 10.77 -9.91 20.88
N SER A 134 10.69 -8.58 20.92
CA SER A 134 9.67 -7.79 20.23
C SER A 134 9.76 -7.98 18.71
N ALA A 135 10.96 -7.97 18.15
CA ALA A 135 11.17 -8.17 16.71
C ALA A 135 10.65 -9.53 16.25
N ARG A 136 10.93 -10.59 17.01
CA ARG A 136 10.39 -11.94 16.74
C ARG A 136 8.87 -11.96 16.82
N ALA A 137 8.28 -11.34 17.85
CA ALA A 137 6.83 -11.30 18.02
C ALA A 137 6.15 -10.54 16.86
N ALA A 138 6.70 -9.40 16.47
CA ALA A 138 6.24 -8.62 15.33
C ALA A 138 6.33 -9.43 14.02
N CYS A 139 7.44 -10.12 13.75
CA CYS A 139 7.55 -10.95 12.56
C CYS A 139 6.51 -12.07 12.51
N LEU A 140 6.26 -12.75 13.63
CA LEU A 140 5.23 -13.79 13.69
C LEU A 140 3.82 -13.22 13.52
N LEU A 141 3.56 -12.02 14.07
CA LEU A 141 2.28 -11.35 13.93
C LEU A 141 2.03 -10.91 12.47
N LEU A 142 3.04 -10.36 11.81
CA LEU A 142 2.97 -9.93 10.40
C LEU A 142 2.73 -11.10 9.43
N ASP A 143 2.97 -12.33 9.84
CA ASP A 143 2.64 -13.50 9.02
C ASP A 143 1.15 -13.55 8.64
N PHE A 144 0.29 -13.07 9.54
CA PHE A 144 -1.16 -13.01 9.33
C PHE A 144 -1.61 -11.94 8.34
N ASP A 145 -0.75 -10.99 7.98
CA ASP A 145 -1.08 -9.91 7.04
C ASP A 145 -1.58 -10.46 5.68
N ALA A 146 -0.94 -11.55 5.22
CA ALA A 146 -1.34 -12.28 4.02
C ALA A 146 -2.80 -12.75 4.06
N ALA A 147 -3.29 -13.21 5.21
CA ALA A 147 -4.67 -13.66 5.37
C ALA A 147 -5.66 -12.49 5.23
N SER A 148 -5.32 -11.32 5.75
CA SER A 148 -6.17 -10.13 5.62
C SER A 148 -6.20 -9.59 4.20
N ARG A 149 -5.03 -9.51 3.54
CA ARG A 149 -4.91 -8.85 2.23
C ARG A 149 -5.30 -9.73 1.05
N ARG A 150 -5.07 -11.04 1.15
CA ARG A 150 -5.31 -12.00 0.05
C ARG A 150 -6.43 -12.98 0.36
N GLY A 151 -6.78 -13.15 1.63
CA GLY A 151 -7.77 -14.11 2.11
C GLY A 151 -7.13 -15.27 2.89
N PRO A 152 -7.89 -15.89 3.81
CA PRO A 152 -7.40 -16.93 4.72
C PRO A 152 -6.80 -18.16 4.00
N GLN A 153 -7.28 -18.46 2.79
CA GLN A 153 -6.78 -19.57 1.97
C GLN A 153 -5.33 -19.40 1.50
N TYR A 154 -4.83 -18.16 1.44
CA TYR A 154 -3.45 -17.84 1.03
C TYR A 154 -2.48 -17.77 2.20
N TRP A 155 -2.94 -18.04 3.43
CA TRP A 155 -2.10 -18.08 4.60
C TRP A 155 -1.69 -19.51 4.97
N ARG A 156 -0.40 -19.65 5.30
CA ARG A 156 0.20 -20.83 5.90
C ARG A 156 1.19 -20.35 6.96
N PRO A 157 1.17 -20.92 8.18
CA PRO A 157 2.02 -20.46 9.26
C PRO A 157 3.50 -20.61 8.89
N ARG A 158 4.23 -19.50 8.87
CA ARG A 158 5.69 -19.49 8.70
C ARG A 158 6.37 -19.49 10.06
N ARG A 159 7.23 -20.48 10.30
CA ARG A 159 8.03 -20.59 11.55
C ARG A 159 9.33 -19.78 11.42
N MET A 160 9.21 -18.47 11.29
CA MET A 160 10.40 -17.62 11.19
C MET A 160 10.89 -17.16 12.56
N VAL A 161 12.20 -17.07 12.69
CA VAL A 161 12.87 -16.47 13.83
C VAL A 161 13.98 -15.58 13.26
N PRO A 162 13.88 -14.25 13.39
CA PRO A 162 14.98 -13.38 12.99
C PRO A 162 16.20 -13.72 13.84
N ASP A 163 17.28 -14.13 13.19
CA ASP A 163 18.58 -14.28 13.84
C ASP A 163 19.26 -12.91 14.03
N ASP A 164 20.46 -12.88 14.59
CA ASP A 164 21.16 -11.63 14.90
C ASP A 164 21.39 -10.76 13.65
N ALA A 165 21.76 -11.38 12.52
CA ALA A 165 21.98 -10.67 11.26
C ALA A 165 20.68 -10.07 10.72
N THR A 166 19.59 -10.85 10.74
CA THR A 166 18.26 -10.41 10.32
C THR A 166 17.75 -9.30 11.24
N TYR A 167 17.85 -9.49 12.55
CA TYR A 167 17.44 -8.50 13.56
C TYR A 167 18.20 -7.19 13.38
N PHE A 168 19.52 -7.24 13.19
CA PHE A 168 20.33 -6.05 12.89
C PHE A 168 19.82 -5.34 11.63
N ASN A 169 19.57 -6.10 10.55
CA ASN A 169 19.12 -5.50 9.30
C ASN A 169 17.75 -4.84 9.44
N LEU A 170 16.79 -5.53 10.05
CA LEU A 170 15.44 -5.03 10.28
C LEU A 170 15.44 -3.76 11.15
N THR A 171 16.14 -3.80 12.29
CA THR A 171 16.19 -2.65 13.21
C THR A 171 16.95 -1.48 12.60
N ARG A 172 18.01 -1.73 11.82
CA ARG A 172 18.74 -0.66 11.13
C ARG A 172 17.90 0.01 10.05
N MET A 173 17.13 -0.76 9.28
CA MET A 173 16.22 -0.21 8.28
C MET A 173 15.11 0.64 8.93
N VAL A 174 14.56 0.24 10.07
CA VAL A 174 13.61 1.08 10.83
C VAL A 174 14.28 2.37 11.32
N ALA A 175 15.51 2.29 11.82
CA ALA A 175 16.26 3.49 12.25
C ALA A 175 16.51 4.46 11.09
N ARG A 176 16.83 3.93 9.89
CA ARG A 176 16.95 4.74 8.66
C ARG A 176 15.63 5.40 8.28
N SER A 177 14.51 4.67 8.36
CA SER A 177 13.18 5.23 8.11
C SER A 177 12.83 6.38 9.05
N ARG A 178 13.19 6.28 10.33
CA ARG A 178 13.00 7.36 11.29
C ARG A 178 13.84 8.59 10.92
N ALA A 179 15.13 8.39 10.64
CA ALA A 179 16.01 9.49 10.22
C ALA A 179 15.54 10.12 8.90
N PHE A 180 15.01 9.33 7.99
CA PHE A 180 14.36 9.82 6.77
C PHE A 180 13.20 10.77 7.09
N PHE A 181 12.33 10.44 8.04
CA PHE A 181 11.24 11.34 8.43
C PHE A 181 11.68 12.56 9.24
N ASP A 182 12.85 12.53 9.88
CA ASP A 182 13.45 13.74 10.46
C ASP A 182 13.82 14.76 9.35
N GLU A 183 14.12 14.30 8.13
CA GLU A 183 14.51 15.14 6.99
C GLU A 183 13.34 15.47 6.04
N TYR A 184 12.51 14.48 5.71
CA TYR A 184 11.44 14.59 4.70
C TYR A 184 10.04 14.67 5.29
N GLY A 185 9.90 14.51 6.61
CA GLY A 185 8.62 14.62 7.32
C GLY A 185 8.18 16.07 7.57
N PRO A 186 7.19 16.28 8.45
CA PRO A 186 6.43 15.25 9.16
C PRO A 186 5.50 14.46 8.23
N VAL A 187 5.14 13.26 8.67
CA VAL A 187 4.07 12.49 8.04
C VAL A 187 2.74 13.19 8.32
N VAL A 188 2.00 13.51 7.26
CA VAL A 188 0.66 14.09 7.33
C VAL A 188 -0.40 12.99 7.35
N TRP A 189 -0.15 11.89 6.64
CA TRP A 189 -1.06 10.75 6.60
C TRP A 189 -0.31 9.44 6.31
N ASP A 190 -0.49 8.42 7.15
CA ASP A 190 0.13 7.10 6.99
C ASP A 190 -0.90 6.00 6.68
N GLY A 191 -0.70 5.25 5.60
CA GLY A 191 -1.63 4.16 5.21
C GLY A 191 -2.91 4.67 4.56
N PHE A 192 -2.75 5.67 3.69
CA PHE A 192 -3.84 6.28 2.95
C PHE A 192 -4.43 5.36 1.90
N ASP A 193 -5.67 5.64 1.52
CA ASP A 193 -6.36 5.02 0.39
C ASP A 193 -6.73 6.06 -0.68
N PHE A 194 -7.50 5.60 -1.66
CA PHE A 194 -7.98 6.40 -2.77
C PHE A 194 -9.51 6.37 -2.84
N GLU A 195 -10.19 6.42 -1.68
CA GLU A 195 -11.66 6.49 -1.65
C GLU A 195 -12.18 7.61 -2.58
N GLY A 196 -13.20 7.31 -3.40
CA GLY A 196 -13.67 8.19 -4.48
C GLY A 196 -12.83 8.16 -5.77
N GLY A 197 -11.54 7.84 -5.68
CA GLY A 197 -10.64 7.71 -6.83
C GLY A 197 -10.68 6.33 -7.50
N TYR A 198 -11.31 5.32 -6.89
CA TYR A 198 -11.43 3.99 -7.50
C TYR A 198 -12.41 3.93 -8.67
N THR A 199 -12.07 3.15 -9.69
CA THR A 199 -12.86 2.91 -10.91
C THR A 199 -13.16 1.42 -11.11
N ASP A 200 -13.88 1.07 -12.17
CA ASP A 200 -14.09 -0.34 -12.54
C ASP A 200 -12.81 -1.03 -13.06
N ARG A 201 -11.78 -0.25 -13.41
CA ARG A 201 -10.47 -0.78 -13.84
C ARG A 201 -9.47 -0.88 -12.68
N ILE A 202 -9.67 -0.13 -11.61
CA ILE A 202 -8.87 -0.18 -10.39
C ILE A 202 -9.78 0.02 -9.18
N THR A 203 -9.92 -1.03 -8.39
CA THR A 203 -10.91 -1.10 -7.31
C THR A 203 -10.26 -1.19 -5.92
N SER A 204 -8.93 -1.29 -5.85
CA SER A 204 -8.20 -1.33 -4.58
C SER A 204 -6.75 -0.86 -4.73
N GLY A 205 -6.23 -0.26 -3.66
CA GLY A 205 -4.86 0.22 -3.56
C GLY A 205 -4.66 0.91 -2.21
N SER A 206 -3.43 1.07 -1.80
CA SER A 206 -3.07 1.90 -0.64
C SER A 206 -1.63 2.35 -0.83
N GLY A 207 -1.31 3.57 -0.42
CA GLY A 207 0.08 4.01 -0.36
C GLY A 207 0.65 3.94 1.05
N ASP A 208 1.93 4.25 1.16
CA ASP A 208 2.65 4.10 2.42
C ASP A 208 2.53 5.38 3.27
N PHE A 209 3.06 6.50 2.77
CA PHE A 209 3.13 7.76 3.52
C PHE A 209 2.92 9.00 2.65
N LEU A 210 2.15 9.96 3.16
CA LEU A 210 2.13 11.34 2.69
C LEU A 210 2.85 12.24 3.68
N THR A 211 3.64 13.15 3.14
CA THR A 211 4.19 14.30 3.86
C THR A 211 3.54 15.56 3.29
N ALA A 212 3.94 16.75 3.73
CA ALA A 212 3.27 18.00 3.38
C ALA A 212 3.04 18.21 1.87
N ASP A 213 3.97 17.75 1.03
CA ASP A 213 3.91 17.94 -0.43
C ASP A 213 4.39 16.72 -1.23
N THR A 214 4.68 15.59 -0.59
CA THR A 214 5.30 14.44 -1.26
C THR A 214 4.56 13.15 -0.94
N LEU A 215 4.26 12.41 -2.00
CA LEU A 215 3.74 11.04 -1.93
C LEU A 215 4.91 10.05 -1.94
N TRP A 216 5.04 9.28 -0.86
CA TRP A 216 6.15 8.36 -0.65
C TRP A 216 5.71 6.90 -0.75
N ASP A 217 6.51 6.12 -1.48
CA ASP A 217 6.41 4.66 -1.58
C ASP A 217 7.73 4.03 -1.09
N PHE A 218 7.65 3.27 -0.01
CA PHE A 218 8.78 2.65 0.66
C PHE A 218 9.13 1.34 -0.06
N LYS A 219 10.39 1.22 -0.48
CA LYS A 219 10.90 0.03 -1.18
C LYS A 219 11.99 -0.65 -0.38
N VAL A 220 11.63 -1.67 0.38
CA VAL A 220 12.59 -2.53 1.09
C VAL A 220 13.16 -3.58 0.12
N SER A 221 14.08 -3.16 -0.74
CA SER A 221 14.67 -3.99 -1.80
C SER A 221 16.16 -3.74 -1.97
N SER A 222 16.93 -4.78 -2.33
CA SER A 222 18.34 -4.61 -2.70
C SER A 222 18.50 -3.90 -4.06
N TYR A 223 17.44 -3.92 -4.87
CA TYR A 223 17.39 -3.33 -6.20
C TYR A 223 16.87 -1.89 -6.16
N ARG A 224 17.21 -1.11 -7.18
CA ARG A 224 16.64 0.22 -7.42
C ARG A 224 15.15 0.10 -7.79
N PRO A 225 14.36 1.18 -7.71
CA PRO A 225 13.01 1.18 -8.25
C PRO A 225 13.00 0.74 -9.72
N ASN A 226 11.94 0.05 -10.13
CA ASN A 226 11.80 -0.46 -11.49
C ASN A 226 10.59 0.22 -12.18
N PRO A 227 10.43 0.05 -13.51
CA PRO A 227 9.31 0.63 -14.25
C PRO A 227 7.91 0.33 -13.70
N MET A 228 7.72 -0.81 -13.03
CA MET A 228 6.45 -1.12 -12.39
C MET A 228 6.18 -0.21 -11.19
N TYR A 229 7.22 0.11 -10.41
CA TYR A 229 7.08 0.98 -9.25
C TYR A 229 6.88 2.44 -9.65
N THR A 230 7.59 2.94 -10.65
CA THR A 230 7.39 4.32 -11.13
C THR A 230 5.99 4.52 -11.69
N LEU A 231 5.48 3.56 -12.48
CA LEU A 231 4.09 3.60 -12.95
C LEU A 231 3.08 3.50 -11.80
N GLN A 232 3.33 2.64 -10.80
CA GLN A 232 2.49 2.56 -9.60
C GLN A 232 2.38 3.92 -8.89
N LEU A 233 3.50 4.61 -8.72
CA LEU A 233 3.57 5.90 -8.03
C LEU A 233 2.79 6.99 -8.78
N LEU A 234 2.90 7.01 -10.11
CA LEU A 234 2.10 7.87 -10.97
C LEU A 234 0.60 7.60 -10.79
N VAL A 235 0.19 6.32 -10.81
CA VAL A 235 -1.21 5.93 -10.62
C VAL A 235 -1.73 6.34 -9.24
N TYR A 236 -0.93 6.17 -8.18
CA TYR A 236 -1.30 6.61 -6.84
C TYR A 236 -1.52 8.12 -6.77
N TRP A 237 -0.62 8.91 -7.34
CA TRP A 237 -0.80 10.36 -7.37
C TRP A 237 -2.06 10.78 -8.11
N ARG A 238 -2.29 10.22 -9.31
CA ARG A 238 -3.48 10.51 -10.10
C ARG A 238 -4.77 10.09 -9.38
N MET A 239 -4.83 8.86 -8.88
CA MET A 239 -5.98 8.40 -8.11
C MET A 239 -6.23 9.23 -6.86
N GLY A 240 -5.16 9.70 -6.19
CA GLY A 240 -5.26 10.58 -5.05
C GLY A 240 -5.90 11.93 -5.39
N LEU A 241 -5.52 12.56 -6.51
CA LEU A 241 -6.12 13.81 -6.96
C LEU A 241 -7.60 13.69 -7.36
N HIS A 242 -8.03 12.49 -7.76
CA HIS A 242 -9.43 12.15 -8.04
C HIS A 242 -10.16 11.52 -6.84
N SER A 243 -9.50 11.41 -5.70
CA SER A 243 -10.09 10.90 -4.45
C SER A 243 -10.85 11.99 -3.70
N VAL A 244 -11.58 11.60 -2.66
CA VAL A 244 -12.24 12.53 -1.72
C VAL A 244 -11.26 13.22 -0.78
N HIS A 245 -9.98 12.84 -0.80
CA HIS A 245 -8.99 13.27 0.19
C HIS A 245 -8.21 14.49 -0.31
N ASP A 246 -8.43 15.61 0.36
CA ASP A 246 -7.88 16.91 -0.03
C ASP A 246 -6.35 17.00 0.13
N GLU A 247 -5.76 16.14 0.96
CA GLU A 247 -4.31 16.03 1.21
C GLU A 247 -3.53 15.83 -0.09
N TYR A 248 -4.09 15.10 -1.06
CA TYR A 248 -3.42 14.86 -2.34
C TYR A 248 -3.26 16.12 -3.20
N ARG A 249 -4.10 17.14 -3.01
CA ARG A 249 -3.97 18.41 -3.74
C ARG A 249 -2.67 19.15 -3.41
N MET A 250 -2.08 18.84 -2.26
CA MET A 250 -0.80 19.41 -1.82
C MET A 250 0.40 18.69 -2.44
N VAL A 251 0.22 17.50 -3.03
CA VAL A 251 1.32 16.72 -3.59
C VAL A 251 1.93 17.42 -4.80
N ARG A 252 3.20 17.81 -4.66
CA ARG A 252 4.07 18.38 -5.70
C ARG A 252 5.18 17.43 -6.12
N ARG A 253 5.44 16.39 -5.34
CA ARG A 253 6.55 15.45 -5.58
C ARG A 253 6.12 14.01 -5.40
N LEU A 254 6.71 13.13 -6.19
CA LEU A 254 6.61 11.68 -6.07
C LEU A 254 7.96 11.14 -5.60
N GLY A 255 7.94 10.33 -4.54
CA GLY A 255 9.14 9.86 -3.89
C GLY A 255 9.19 8.35 -3.67
N PHE A 256 10.37 7.76 -3.85
CA PHE A 256 10.71 6.47 -3.26
C PHE A 256 11.72 6.67 -2.14
N PHE A 257 11.53 5.95 -1.05
CA PHE A 257 12.57 5.75 -0.05
C PHE A 257 12.92 4.27 0.07
N ASN A 258 14.20 3.93 0.02
CA ASN A 258 14.68 2.57 0.19
C ASN A 258 15.58 2.47 1.43
N PRO A 259 15.05 2.00 2.57
CA PRO A 259 15.83 1.91 3.80
C PRO A 259 16.94 0.85 3.73
N ARG A 260 16.87 -0.10 2.81
CA ARG A 260 17.95 -1.10 2.62
C ARG A 260 19.17 -0.46 1.97
N ARG A 261 18.94 0.44 1.02
CA ARG A 261 19.98 1.16 0.27
C ARG A 261 20.35 2.51 0.88
N ASP A 262 19.52 3.01 1.80
CA ASP A 262 19.60 4.36 2.36
C ASP A 262 19.56 5.42 1.25
N GLU A 263 18.62 5.26 0.33
CA GLU A 263 18.51 6.07 -0.88
C GLU A 263 17.09 6.60 -1.06
N VAL A 264 17.01 7.83 -1.56
CA VAL A 264 15.80 8.54 -1.95
C VAL A 264 15.83 8.77 -3.47
N TRP A 265 14.68 8.64 -4.10
CA TRP A 265 14.43 9.06 -5.48
C TRP A 265 13.26 10.01 -5.48
N LEU A 266 13.44 11.22 -5.98
CA LEU A 266 12.42 12.27 -5.99
C LEU A 266 12.14 12.77 -7.39
N LEU A 267 10.87 13.00 -7.70
CA LEU A 267 10.41 13.58 -8.96
C LEU A 267 9.39 14.67 -8.67
N ASP A 268 9.66 15.88 -9.14
CA ASP A 268 8.65 16.93 -9.20
C ASP A 268 7.59 16.58 -10.24
N VAL A 269 6.31 16.71 -9.88
CA VAL A 269 5.19 16.30 -10.75
C VAL A 269 5.06 17.13 -12.02
N ASP A 270 5.64 18.33 -12.04
CA ASP A 270 5.68 19.25 -13.19
C ASP A 270 6.63 18.76 -14.31
N ARG A 271 7.57 17.88 -13.98
CA ARG A 271 8.47 17.22 -14.95
C ARG A 271 7.80 16.06 -15.68
N ILE A 272 6.58 15.67 -15.30
CA ILE A 272 5.83 14.57 -15.91
C ILE A 272 5.11 15.09 -17.15
N ASP A 273 5.28 14.41 -18.29
CA ASP A 273 4.59 14.77 -19.53
C ASP A 273 3.06 14.76 -19.33
N GLY A 274 2.41 15.89 -19.65
CA GLY A 274 0.95 16.02 -19.58
C GLY A 274 0.20 14.99 -20.42
N ARG A 275 0.79 14.50 -21.52
CA ARG A 275 0.22 13.39 -22.31
C ARG A 275 0.20 12.08 -21.56
N LEU A 276 1.25 11.81 -20.76
CA LEU A 276 1.30 10.63 -19.91
C LEU A 276 0.30 10.74 -18.76
N VAL A 277 0.11 11.94 -18.21
CA VAL A 277 -0.91 12.20 -17.19
C VAL A 277 -2.32 11.92 -17.74
N ASP A 278 -2.67 12.51 -18.89
CA ASP A 278 -3.95 12.31 -19.58
C ASP A 278 -4.20 10.83 -19.90
N TRP A 279 -3.21 10.16 -20.48
CA TRP A 279 -3.27 8.73 -20.77
C TRP A 279 -3.46 7.89 -19.49
N THR A 280 -2.80 8.26 -18.40
CA THR A 280 -2.93 7.52 -17.13
C THR A 280 -4.34 7.65 -16.58
N ASP A 281 -4.91 8.85 -16.57
CA ASP A 281 -6.25 9.11 -16.07
C ASP A 281 -7.30 8.36 -16.88
N HIS A 282 -7.25 8.44 -18.21
CA HIS A 282 -8.33 7.94 -19.06
C HIS A 282 -8.14 6.48 -19.53
N GLU A 283 -6.92 6.10 -19.90
CA GLU A 283 -6.65 4.78 -20.50
C GLU A 283 -6.26 3.75 -19.43
N LEU A 284 -5.43 4.15 -18.46
CA LEU A 284 -5.00 3.24 -17.41
C LEU A 284 -6.06 3.12 -16.31
N ILE A 285 -6.44 4.25 -15.68
CA ILE A 285 -7.35 4.31 -14.53
C ILE A 285 -8.81 4.28 -14.99
N GLY A 286 -9.18 4.99 -16.06
CA GLY A 286 -10.52 4.94 -16.63
C GLY A 286 -11.47 6.05 -16.16
N TYR A 287 -10.95 7.24 -15.84
CA TYR A 287 -11.79 8.41 -15.62
C TYR A 287 -12.41 8.90 -16.94
N PRO A 288 -13.63 9.47 -16.92
CA PRO A 288 -14.25 10.06 -18.10
C PRO A 288 -13.37 11.15 -18.71
N LYS A 289 -13.39 11.29 -20.04
CA LYS A 289 -12.86 12.48 -20.72
C LYS A 289 -13.89 13.59 -20.57
N ASP A 290 -13.44 14.78 -20.20
CA ASP A 290 -14.26 16.00 -20.21
C ASP A 290 -14.71 16.36 -21.63
#